data_AF-A0A7J2XYE5-F1
#
_entry.id   AF-A0A7J2XYE5-F1
#
_cell.length_a   1.000
_cell.length_b   1.000
_cell.length_c   1.000
_cell.angle_alpha   90.00
_cell.angle_beta   90.00
_cell.angle_gamma   90.00
#
_symmetry.space_group_name_H-M   'P 1'
#
loop_
_entity.id
_entity.type
_entity.pdbx_description
1 polymer ?
#
loop_
_entity_poly.entity_id
_entity_poly.type
_entity_poly.pdbx_seq_one_letter_code
_entity_poly.pdbx_strand_id
1 'polypeptide(L)' 'MLERLRDISSKLFDSLAEIAVRMGISANLITMLGFISFLMSILSLYFRKSLLASLFILLGGFFDIMDGSVA' A
#
# COMPACT_ATOMS: atom_id res chain seq x y z
N MET A 1 3.31 -22.39 8.69
CA MET A 1 2.21 -22.02 7.75
C MET A 1 2.21 -20.52 7.45
N LEU A 2 2.31 -19.67 8.48
CA LEU A 2 2.51 -18.21 8.36
C LEU A 2 3.77 -17.81 7.55
N GLU A 3 4.90 -18.50 7.74
CA GLU A 3 6.13 -18.23 6.97
C GLU A 3 5.96 -18.45 5.46
N ARG A 4 5.27 -19.53 5.06
CA ARG A 4 5.01 -19.81 3.64
C ARG A 4 4.07 -18.78 3.01
N LEU A 5 3.07 -18.31 3.76
CA LEU A 5 2.19 -17.22 3.34
C LEU A 5 2.97 -15.91 3.20
N ARG A 6 3.91 -15.66 4.13
CA ARG A 6 4.80 -14.50 4.06
C ARG A 6 5.69 -14.55 2.82
N ASP A 7 6.29 -15.70 2.50
CA ASP A 7 7.15 -15.87 1.32
C ASP A 7 6.38 -15.73 -0.01
N ILE A 8 5.12 -16.17 -0.07
CA ILE A 8 4.27 -15.99 -1.25
C ILE A 8 3.88 -14.51 -1.39
N SER A 9 3.50 -13.89 -0.28
CA SER A 9 3.15 -12.46 -0.28
C SER A 9 4.34 -11.60 -0.66
N SER A 10 5.53 -11.87 -0.10
CA SER A 10 6.74 -11.10 -0.39
C SER A 10 7.11 -11.21 -1.86
N LYS A 11 7.09 -12.41 -2.46
CA LYS A 11 7.35 -12.56 -3.91
C LYS A 11 6.40 -11.75 -4.80
N LEU A 12 5.13 -11.65 -4.40
CA LEU A 12 4.14 -10.83 -5.11
C LEU A 12 4.46 -9.34 -4.99
N PHE A 13 4.77 -8.88 -3.78
CA PHE A 13 5.15 -7.50 -3.51
C PHE A 13 6.50 -7.13 -4.14
N ASP A 14 7.49 -8.02 -4.13
CA ASP A 14 8.80 -7.87 -4.78
C ASP A 14 8.65 -7.70 -6.30
N SER A 15 7.76 -8.49 -6.92
CA SER A 15 7.48 -8.36 -8.36
C SER A 15 6.85 -7.00 -8.69
N LEU A 16 5.94 -6.52 -7.85
CA LEU A 16 5.32 -5.20 -8.00
C LEU A 16 6.31 -4.06 -7.74
N ALA A 17 7.17 -4.23 -6.74
CA ALA A 17 8.25 -3.31 -6.42
C ALA A 17 9.24 -3.20 -7.59
N GLU A 18 9.64 -4.32 -8.20
CA GLU A 18 10.52 -4.32 -9.38
C GLU A 18 9.88 -3.58 -10.56
N ILE A 19 8.57 -3.75 -10.77
CA ILE A 19 7.82 -3.01 -11.80
C ILE A 19 7.81 -1.50 -11.48
N ALA A 20 7.55 -1.12 -10.22
CA ALA A 20 7.53 0.27 -9.79
C ALA A 20 8.91 0.95 -10.00
N VAL A 21 10.00 0.27 -9.61
CA VAL A 21 11.37 0.74 -9.82
C VAL A 21 11.68 0.88 -11.31
N ARG A 22 11.28 -0.08 -12.14
CA ARG A 22 11.45 0.00 -13.61
C ARG A 22 10.68 1.16 -14.24
N MET A 23 9.55 1.58 -13.64
CA MET A 23 8.81 2.77 -14.05
C MET A 23 9.39 4.08 -13.52
N GLY A 24 10.48 4.03 -12.73
CA GLY A 24 11.10 5.21 -12.11
C GLY A 24 10.28 5.78 -10.95
N ILE A 25 9.35 5.00 -10.39
CA ILE A 25 8.60 5.39 -9.21
C ILE A 25 9.52 5.27 -8.00
N SER A 26 9.75 6.38 -7.30
CA SER A 26 10.54 6.38 -6.07
C SER A 26 9.73 5.84 -4.89
N ALA A 27 10.42 5.20 -3.94
CA ALA A 27 9.91 4.82 -2.62
C ALA A 27 9.05 5.93 -2.01
N ASN A 28 9.60 7.15 -1.92
CA ASN A 28 8.89 8.34 -1.41
C ASN A 28 7.55 8.65 -2.11
N LEU A 29 7.42 8.38 -3.41
CA LEU A 29 6.14 8.58 -4.10
C LEU A 29 5.11 7.55 -3.65
N ILE A 30 5.53 6.31 -3.42
CA ILE A 30 4.68 5.24 -2.88
C ILE A 30 4.24 5.57 -1.46
N THR A 31 5.17 6.02 -0.59
CA THR A 31 4.83 6.50 0.76
C THR A 31 3.82 7.65 0.70
N MET A 32 4.01 8.59 -0.23
CA MET A 32 3.08 9.72 -0.40
C MET A 32 1.69 9.26 -0.82
N LEU A 33 1.58 8.27 -1.72
CA LEU A 33 0.30 7.66 -2.10
C LEU A 33 -0.37 6.92 -0.93
N GLY A 34 0.42 6.24 -0.09
CA GLY A 34 -0.04 5.63 1.16
C GLY A 34 -0.64 6.67 2.11
N PHE A 35 0.10 7.76 2.33
CA PHE A 35 -0.35 8.88 3.16
C PHE A 35 -1.65 9.52 2.64
N ILE A 36 -1.74 9.80 1.34
CA ILE A 36 -2.96 10.34 0.71
C ILE A 36 -4.13 9.37 0.89
N SER A 37 -3.90 8.06 0.77
CA SER A 37 -4.93 7.04 0.98
C SER A 37 -5.47 7.09 2.42
N PHE A 38 -4.59 7.22 3.42
CA PHE A 38 -5.04 7.37 4.81
C PHE A 38 -5.80 8.68 5.06
N LEU A 39 -5.38 9.81 4.45
CA LEU A 39 -6.16 11.05 4.52
C LEU A 39 -7.57 10.89 3.93
N MET A 40 -7.69 10.20 2.79
CA MET A 40 -8.98 9.91 2.17
C MET A 40 -9.85 8.96 3.01
N SER A 41 -9.23 8.06 3.77
CA SER A 41 -9.95 7.24 4.74
C SER A 41 -10.57 8.09 5.85
N ILE A 42 -9.79 9.01 6.44
CA ILE A 42 -10.27 9.93 7.48
C ILE A 42 -11.44 10.76 6.94
N LEU A 43 -11.31 11.30 5.73
CA LEU A 43 -12.38 12.05 5.07
C LEU A 43 -13.64 11.18 4.84
N SER A 44 -13.46 9.92 4.45
CA SER A 44 -14.57 8.98 4.24
C SER A 44 -15.28 8.62 5.55
N LEU A 45 -14.54 8.45 6.65
CA LEU A 45 -15.11 8.26 7.99
C LEU A 45 -15.90 9.48 8.45
N TYR A 46 -15.40 10.69 8.17
CA TYR A 46 -16.11 11.94 8.47
C TYR A 46 -17.50 11.99 7.83
N PHE A 47 -17.62 11.55 6.56
CA PHE A 47 -18.91 11.42 5.86
C PHE A 47 -19.70 10.14 6.20
N ARG A 48 -19.30 9.40 7.25
CA ARG A 48 -19.87 8.11 7.67
C ARG A 48 -19.89 7.03 6.58
N LYS A 49 -18.99 7.11 5.60
CA LYS A 49 -18.82 6.11 4.55
C LYS A 49 -17.81 5.05 5.00
N SER A 50 -18.18 4.24 5.99
CA SER A 50 -17.27 3.27 6.62
C SER A 50 -16.68 2.26 5.63
N LEU A 51 -17.46 1.76 4.67
CA LEU A 51 -16.96 0.82 3.65
C LEU A 51 -15.86 1.44 2.78
N LEU A 52 -16.07 2.69 2.35
CA LEU A 52 -15.11 3.42 1.54
C LEU A 52 -13.84 3.76 2.34
N ALA A 53 -14.01 4.11 3.62
CA ALA A 53 -12.88 4.32 4.52
C ALA A 53 -12.02 3.06 4.72
N SER A 54 -12.66 1.89 4.87
CA SER A 54 -11.95 0.61 4.97
C SER A 54 -11.17 0.30 3.69
N LEU A 55 -11.73 0.60 2.52
CA LEU A 55 -11.02 0.43 1.24
C LEU A 55 -9.75 1.30 1.19
N PHE A 56 -9.86 2.57 1.62
CA PHE A 56 -8.71 3.47 1.67
C PHE A 56 -7.65 3.07 2.71
N ILE A 57 -8.05 2.48 3.84
CA ILE A 57 -7.11 1.92 4.82
C ILE A 57 -6.33 0.76 4.22
N LEU A 58 -7.02 -0.16 3.54
CA LEU A 58 -6.38 -1.30 2.89
C LEU A 58 -5.41 -0.84 1.78
N LEU A 59 -5.80 0.17 1.01
CA LEU A 59 -4.93 0.81 0.02
C LEU A 59 -3.70 1.45 0.66
N GLY A 60 -3.86 2.20 1.76
CA GLY A 60 -2.75 2.81 2.49
C GLY A 60 -1.76 1.77 3.00
N GLY A 61 -2.27 0.70 3.64
CA GLY A 61 -1.42 -0.40 4.12
C GLY A 61 -0.73 -1.18 2.99
N PHE A 62 -1.37 -1.30 1.83
CA PHE A 62 -0.74 -1.87 0.64
C PHE A 62 0.46 -1.04 0.18
N PHE A 63 0.31 0.29 0.12
CA PHE A 63 1.41 1.18 -0.26
C PHE A 63 2.55 1.17 0.75
N ASP A 64 2.28 1.09 2.07
CA ASP A 64 3.33 0.95 3.09
C ASP A 64 4.17 -0.33 2.89
N ILE A 65 3.52 -1.45 2.57
CA ILE A 65 4.22 -2.72 2.30
C ILE A 65 5.06 -2.61 1.02
N MET A 66 4.52 -1.99 -0.02
CA MET A 66 5.26 -1.78 -1.27
C MET A 66 6.47 -0.86 -1.09
N ASP A 67 6.32 0.24 -0.34
CA ASP A 67 7.41 1.17 -0.06
C ASP A 67 8.57 0.46 0.66
N GLY A 68 8.25 -0.33 1.69
CA GLY A 68 9.24 -1.15 2.39
C GLY A 68 9.87 -2.26 1.54
N SER A 69 9.30 -2.59 0.38
CA SER A 69 9.86 -3.55 -0.59
C SER A 69 10.67 -2.86 -1.70
N VAL A 70 10.46 -1.56 -1.93
CA VAL A 70 11.17 -0.73 -2.92
C VAL A 70 12.41 -0.06 -2.32
N ALA A 71 12.42 0.23 -1.03
CA ALA A 71 13.53 0.81 -0.27
C ALA A 71 14.63 -0.22 0.04
#